data_AF-E9IHE5-F1
#
_entry.id   AF-E9IHE5-F1
#
_cell.length_a   1.000
_cell.length_b   1.000
_cell.length_c   1.000
_cell.angle_alpha   90.00
_cell.angle_beta   90.00
_cell.angle_gamma   90.00
#
_symmetry.space_group_name_H-M   'P 1'
#
loop_
_entity.id
_entity.type
_entity.pdbx_description
1 polymer ?
#
loop_
_entity_poly.entity_id
_entity_poly.type
_entity_poly.pdbx_seq_one_letter_code
_entity_poly.pdbx_strand_id
1 'polypeptide(L)'
;QAHSKRMFVAPTKWLLFQDRKITIDNDDNANLTFVYDDSILEIFEDLAIYPDSDVILMRRFDDFFELLSVYRPSPQRGVIWENRGNWTIKNGLQMRTLDVASARRKNLQQTALKSCIVV
;
A
#
# COMPACT_ATOMS: atom_id res chain seq x y z
N GLN A 1 9.37 -1.90 -18.17
CA GLN A 1 8.90 -3.01 -19.03
C GLN A 1 8.98 -4.42 -18.37
N ALA A 2 9.11 -4.56 -17.04
CA ALA A 2 9.08 -5.88 -16.38
C ALA A 2 7.66 -6.32 -15.98
N HIS A 3 6.85 -5.38 -15.48
CA HIS A 3 5.46 -5.61 -15.08
C HIS A 3 4.56 -6.01 -16.26
N SER A 4 4.65 -5.29 -17.38
CA SER A 4 3.89 -5.57 -18.61
C SER A 4 4.16 -6.96 -19.21
N LYS A 5 5.31 -7.58 -18.89
CA LYS A 5 5.66 -8.94 -19.31
C LYS A 5 5.28 -10.01 -18.27
N ARG A 6 4.61 -9.63 -17.17
CA ARG A 6 4.34 -10.47 -15.99
C ARG A 6 5.61 -11.11 -15.38
N MET A 7 6.77 -10.52 -15.66
CA MET A 7 8.06 -10.95 -15.13
C MET A 7 8.41 -10.22 -13.83
N PHE A 8 7.59 -9.25 -13.43
CA PHE A 8 7.72 -8.57 -12.15
C PHE A 8 6.97 -9.37 -11.09
N VAL A 9 7.73 -10.09 -10.28
CA VAL A 9 7.32 -10.51 -8.94
C VAL A 9 7.81 -9.40 -8.01
N ALA A 10 6.90 -8.75 -7.29
CA ALA A 10 7.31 -7.79 -6.27
C ALA A 10 8.28 -8.49 -5.31
N PRO A 11 9.43 -7.89 -4.96
CA PRO A 11 10.37 -8.51 -4.03
C PRO A 11 9.69 -8.71 -2.68
N THR A 12 10.23 -9.64 -1.87
CA THR A 12 9.57 -10.16 -0.67
C THR A 12 9.13 -9.08 0.31
N LYS A 13 9.82 -7.93 0.39
CA LYS A 13 9.48 -6.79 1.24
C LYS A 13 9.82 -5.45 0.60
N TRP A 14 8.87 -4.51 0.61
CA TRP A 14 9.05 -3.11 0.21
C TRP A 14 8.44 -2.15 1.23
N LEU A 15 9.17 -1.08 1.54
CA LEU A 15 8.64 0.10 2.22
C LEU A 15 8.81 1.29 1.27
N LEU A 16 7.69 1.85 0.83
CA LEU A 16 7.63 2.98 -0.09
C LEU A 16 7.19 4.21 0.70
N PHE A 17 7.89 5.32 0.53
CA PHE A 17 7.56 6.56 1.20
C PHE A 17 6.86 7.52 0.24
N GLN A 18 5.67 7.98 0.62
CA GLN A 18 4.95 9.05 -0.07
C GLN A 18 5.01 10.32 0.77
N ASP A 19 5.80 11.29 0.30
CA ASP A 19 5.74 12.66 0.80
C ASP A 19 4.54 13.35 0.15
N ARG A 20 3.40 13.40 0.83
CA ARG A 20 2.25 14.20 0.39
C ARG A 20 2.60 15.67 0.59
N LYS A 21 3.31 16.24 -0.38
CA LYS A 21 3.66 17.66 -0.38
C LYS A 21 2.41 18.46 -0.76
N ILE A 22 2.05 19.43 0.07
CA ILE A 22 0.90 20.30 -0.12
C ILE A 22 1.18 21.22 -1.32
N THR A 23 0.45 21.05 -2.42
CA THR A 23 0.37 22.06 -3.48
C THR A 23 -0.59 23.14 -3.02
N ILE A 24 -0.06 24.31 -2.69
CA ILE A 24 -0.86 25.51 -2.44
C ILE A 24 -1.32 26.01 -3.80
N ASP A 25 -2.60 25.84 -4.10
CA ASP A 25 -3.19 26.49 -5.27
C ASP A 25 -3.36 27.97 -4.91
N ASN A 26 -2.54 28.82 -5.52
CA ASN A 26 -2.47 30.26 -5.24
C ASN A 26 -3.50 31.05 -6.08
N ASP A 27 -4.67 30.47 -6.36
CA ASP A 27 -5.78 31.20 -6.98
C ASP A 27 -6.65 31.81 -5.86
N ASP A 28 -6.40 33.10 -5.63
CA ASP A 28 -7.26 34.11 -5.03
C ASP A 28 -8.19 33.70 -3.85
N ASN A 29 -7.75 34.05 -2.63
CA ASN A 29 -8.58 34.48 -1.50
C ASN A 29 -9.90 33.70 -1.25
N ALA A 30 -9.86 32.39 -1.05
CA ALA A 30 -10.84 31.67 -0.21
C ALA A 30 -10.38 30.24 0.09
N ASN A 31 -10.14 29.92 1.37
CA ASN A 31 -9.88 28.58 1.94
C ASN A 31 -8.74 27.76 1.30
N LEU A 32 -7.66 27.56 2.07
CA LEU A 32 -6.65 26.52 1.82
C LEU A 32 -7.34 25.16 1.69
N THR A 33 -7.57 24.73 0.46
CA THR A 33 -8.13 23.41 0.17
C THR A 33 -6.96 22.47 -0.07
N PHE A 34 -6.69 21.59 0.90
CA PHE A 34 -5.61 20.62 0.80
C PHE A 34 -5.96 19.56 -0.25
N VAL A 35 -5.40 19.67 -1.46
CA VAL A 35 -5.52 18.64 -2.49
C VAL A 35 -4.36 17.67 -2.34
N TYR A 36 -4.68 16.45 -1.95
CA TYR A 36 -3.69 15.39 -1.84
C TYR A 36 -3.57 14.63 -3.17
N ASP A 37 -2.35 14.44 -3.65
CA ASP A 37 -2.10 13.59 -4.81
C ASP A 37 -2.16 12.10 -4.41
N ASP A 38 -3.25 11.46 -4.82
CA ASP A 38 -3.50 10.04 -4.59
C ASP A 38 -3.24 9.18 -5.85
N SER A 39 -2.64 9.76 -6.90
CA SER A 39 -2.28 9.05 -8.13
C SER A 39 -1.39 7.82 -7.89
N ILE A 40 -0.58 7.83 -6.82
CA ILE A 40 0.24 6.68 -6.46
C ILE A 40 -0.60 5.44 -6.12
N LEU A 41 -1.82 5.62 -5.60
CA LEU A 41 -2.71 4.50 -5.28
C LEU A 41 -3.16 3.78 -6.56
N GLU A 42 -3.40 4.53 -7.64
CA GLU A 42 -3.77 4.00 -8.94
C GLU A 42 -2.64 3.17 -9.56
N ILE A 43 -1.38 3.54 -9.34
CA ILE A 43 -0.23 2.76 -9.83
C ILE A 43 -0.25 1.32 -9.27
N PHE A 44 -0.69 1.14 -8.02
CA PHE A 44 -0.76 -0.19 -7.41
C PHE A 44 -1.88 -1.06 -8.00
N GLU A 45 -2.92 -0.46 -8.58
CA GLU A 45 -4.02 -1.19 -9.23
C GLU A 45 -3.58 -1.95 -10.48
N ASP A 46 -2.43 -1.64 -11.05
CA ASP A 46 -1.88 -2.45 -12.14
C ASP A 46 -0.88 -3.48 -11.62
N LEU A 47 -0.23 -3.25 -10.47
CA LEU A 47 0.88 -4.06 -10.00
C LEU A 47 0.47 -5.48 -9.51
N ALA A 48 1.33 -6.45 -9.82
CA ALA A 48 1.20 -7.84 -9.41
C ALA A 48 1.79 -8.09 -8.01
N ILE A 49 1.21 -7.44 -6.99
CA ILE A 49 1.63 -7.56 -5.59
C ILE A 49 0.74 -8.61 -4.92
N TYR A 50 1.22 -9.85 -4.84
CA TYR A 50 0.41 -10.95 -4.29
C TYR A 50 0.48 -11.01 -2.75
N PRO A 51 -0.38 -11.80 -2.07
CA PRO A 51 -0.49 -11.78 -0.59
C PRO A 51 0.81 -12.08 0.17
N ASP A 52 1.73 -12.74 -0.51
CA ASP A 52 3.07 -13.14 -0.09
C ASP A 52 4.13 -12.05 -0.31
N SER A 53 3.81 -11.00 -1.06
CA SER A 53 4.59 -9.77 -1.12
C SER A 53 4.25 -8.88 0.09
N ASP A 54 5.27 -8.37 0.79
CA ASP A 54 5.09 -7.47 1.93
C ASP A 54 5.37 -6.04 1.51
N VAL A 55 4.41 -5.40 0.85
CA VAL A 55 4.53 -4.02 0.39
C VAL A 55 3.78 -3.10 1.36
N ILE A 56 4.50 -2.11 1.89
CA ILE A 56 3.99 -1.09 2.80
C ILE A 56 4.24 0.29 2.20
N LEU A 57 3.20 1.08 2.09
CA LEU A 57 3.22 2.49 1.75
C LEU A 57 3.15 3.31 3.04
N MET A 58 4.20 4.07 3.33
CA MET A 58 4.23 5.06 4.39
C MET A 58 3.86 6.43 3.82
N ARG A 59 2.72 6.97 4.23
CA ARG A 59 2.20 8.25 3.74
C ARG A 59 2.39 9.31 4.80
N ARG A 60 3.06 10.40 4.46
CA ARG A 60 3.21 11.53 5.36
C ARG A 60 1.91 12.32 5.45
N PHE A 61 1.49 12.62 6.67
CA PHE A 61 0.54 13.66 7.01
C PHE A 61 1.27 14.70 7.89
N ASP A 62 0.62 15.82 8.19
CA ASP A 62 1.25 16.91 8.96
C ASP A 62 1.79 16.44 10.32
N ASP A 63 0.99 15.65 11.04
CA ASP A 63 1.29 15.26 12.43
C ASP A 63 1.77 13.81 12.59
N PHE A 64 1.59 12.98 11.56
CA PHE A 64 1.88 11.54 11.64
C PHE A 64 2.16 10.94 10.27
N PHE A 65 2.70 9.73 10.26
CA PHE A 65 2.82 8.91 9.07
C PHE A 65 1.82 7.77 9.14
N GLU A 66 0.99 7.62 8.12
CA GLU A 66 0.11 6.46 7.97
C GLU A 66 0.87 5.31 7.32
N LEU A 67 0.68 4.10 7.82
CA LEU A 67 1.23 2.88 7.24
C LEU A 67 0.11 2.07 6.62
N LEU A 68 0.12 1.95 5.30
CA LEU A 68 -0.81 1.13 4.54
C LEU A 68 -0.07 -0.05 3.95
N SER A 69 -0.59 -1.26 4.12
CA SER A 69 -0.09 -2.40 3.35
C SER A 69 -1.00 -2.66 2.17
N VAL A 70 -0.37 -3.03 1.05
CA VAL A 70 -1.04 -3.20 -0.24
C VAL A 70 -0.78 -4.60 -0.76
N TYR A 71 -1.84 -5.29 -1.18
CA TYR A 71 -1.73 -6.59 -1.83
C TYR A 71 -2.97 -6.91 -2.66
N ARG A 72 -2.84 -7.85 -3.58
CA ARG A 72 -3.88 -8.35 -4.47
C ARG A 72 -4.06 -9.85 -4.23
N PRO A 73 -5.26 -10.32 -3.85
CA PRO A 73 -5.51 -11.75 -3.64
C PRO A 73 -5.31 -12.60 -4.89
N SER A 74 -5.69 -12.07 -6.05
CA SER A 74 -5.59 -12.79 -7.33
C SER A 74 -5.58 -11.82 -8.51
N PRO A 75 -5.11 -12.24 -9.71
CA PRO A 75 -5.16 -11.40 -10.91
C PRO A 75 -6.56 -10.88 -11.27
N GLN A 76 -7.61 -11.54 -10.80
CA GLN A 76 -9.02 -11.23 -11.11
C GLN A 76 -9.66 -10.31 -10.06
N ARG A 77 -8.97 -10.02 -8.95
CA ARG A 77 -9.46 -9.17 -7.88
C ARG A 77 -8.68 -7.86 -7.83
N GLY A 78 -9.36 -6.82 -7.34
CA GLY A 78 -8.77 -5.52 -7.09
C GLY A 78 -7.75 -5.57 -5.95
N VAL A 79 -7.01 -4.48 -5.82
CA VAL A 79 -6.05 -4.30 -4.74
C VAL A 79 -6.78 -4.11 -3.40
N ILE A 80 -6.21 -4.68 -2.35
CA ILE A 80 -6.65 -4.52 -0.97
C ILE A 80 -5.63 -3.64 -0.26
N TRP A 81 -6.16 -2.64 0.43
CA TRP A 81 -5.41 -1.74 1.29
C TRP A 81 -5.73 -2.04 2.76
N GLU A 82 -4.71 -2.34 3.54
CA GLU A 82 -4.81 -2.60 4.98
C GLU A 82 -4.15 -1.48 5.76
N ASN A 83 -4.88 -0.79 6.64
CA ASN A 83 -4.26 0.14 7.58
C ASN A 83 -3.49 -0.64 8.64
N ARG A 84 -2.16 -0.49 8.63
CA ARG A 84 -1.24 -1.14 9.58
C ARG A 84 -1.02 -0.31 10.83
N GLY A 85 -1.32 0.97 10.80
CA GLY A 85 -1.18 1.87 11.92
C GLY A 85 -0.62 3.22 11.52
N ASN A 86 -0.12 3.94 12.52
CA ASN A 86 0.53 5.23 12.33
C ASN A 86 1.84 5.31 13.10
N TRP A 87 2.72 6.20 12.63
CA TRP A 87 3.97 6.53 13.30
C TRP A 87 3.99 8.02 13.61
N THR A 88 4.32 8.38 14.86
CA THR A 88 4.45 9.76 15.32
C THR A 88 5.80 9.95 16.01
N ILE A 89 6.30 11.18 16.04
CA ILE A 89 7.56 11.51 16.74
C ILE A 89 7.41 11.27 18.26
N LYS A 90 6.24 11.58 18.83
CA LYS A 90 5.99 11.49 20.28
C LYS A 90 5.79 10.06 20.75
N ASN A 91 4.97 9.29 20.05
CA ASN A 91 4.53 7.97 20.52
C ASN A 91 5.17 6.81 19.74
N GLY A 92 6.02 7.11 18.76
CA GLY A 92 6.62 6.09 17.91
C GLY A 92 5.57 5.38 17.05
N LEU A 93 5.82 4.08 16.79
CA LEU A 93 5.00 3.23 15.93
C LEU A 93 3.83 2.64 16.72
N GLN A 94 2.61 2.94 16.29
CA GLN A 94 1.38 2.39 16.85
C GLN A 94 0.70 1.52 15.80
N MET A 95 0.88 0.20 15.94
CA MET A 95 0.29 -0.78 15.03
C MET A 95 -1.18 -1.04 15.35
N ARG A 96 -2.04 -1.13 14.33
CA ARG A 96 -3.44 -1.56 14.49
C ARG A 96 -3.59 -3.08 14.57
N THR A 97 -2.73 -3.80 13.86
CA THR A 97 -2.66 -5.26 13.87
C THR A 97 -1.20 -5.69 13.86
N LEU A 98 -0.91 -6.77 14.59
CA LEU A 98 0.40 -7.43 14.60
C LEU A 98 0.39 -8.69 13.71
N ASP A 99 -0.68 -8.90 12.95
CA ASP A 99 -0.83 -10.08 12.12
C ASP A 99 0.25 -10.12 11.03
N VAL A 100 0.97 -11.23 11.02
CA VAL A 100 2.02 -11.50 10.04
C VAL A 100 1.39 -11.66 8.66
N ALA A 101 2.06 -11.18 7.61
CA ALA A 101 1.59 -11.30 6.22
C ALA A 101 1.22 -12.75 5.82
N SER A 102 1.81 -13.77 6.48
CA SER A 102 1.45 -15.18 6.30
C SER A 102 -0.02 -15.48 6.62
N ALA A 103 -0.67 -14.74 7.53
CA ALA A 103 -2.09 -14.89 7.85
C ALA A 103 -2.99 -14.63 6.63
N ARG A 104 -2.54 -13.81 5.68
CA ARG A 104 -3.25 -13.53 4.42
C ARG A 104 -3.43 -14.77 3.54
N ARG A 105 -2.51 -15.75 3.64
CA ARG A 105 -2.62 -17.04 2.92
C ARG A 105 -3.79 -17.89 3.42
N LYS A 106 -4.25 -17.68 4.66
CA LYS A 106 -5.37 -18.40 5.27
C LYS A 106 -6.72 -17.77 4.88
N ASN A 107 -6.74 -16.47 4.58
CA ASN A 107 -7.95 -15.73 4.24
C ASN A 107 -7.83 -15.08 2.85
N LEU A 108 -7.90 -15.89 1.81
CA LEU A 108 -7.88 -15.44 0.42
C LEU A 108 -9.28 -15.03 -0.09
N GLN A 109 -10.22 -14.78 0.83
CA GLN A 109 -11.60 -14.41 0.52
C GLN A 109 -12.25 -15.34 -0.52
N GLN A 110 -12.10 -16.66 -0.35
CA GLN A 110 -12.60 -17.69 -1.30
C GLN A 110 -11.89 -17.75 -2.67
N THR A 111 -10.74 -17.09 -2.83
CA THR A 111 -9.91 -17.30 -4.02
C THR A 111 -9.21 -18.65 -3.93
N ALA A 112 -9.48 -19.55 -4.88
CA ALA A 112 -8.76 -20.82 -4.97
C ALA A 112 -7.29 -20.59 -5.32
N LEU A 113 -6.38 -21.08 -4.46
CA LEU A 113 -4.96 -21.15 -4.77
C LEU A 113 -4.74 -22.22 -5.84
N LYS A 114 -4.39 -21.80 -7.06
CA LYS A 114 -3.82 -22.71 -8.05
C LYS A 114 -2.32 -22.84 -7.72
N SER A 115 -1.95 -23.98 -7.13
CA SER A 115 -0.58 -24.48 -6.90
C SER A 115 0.54 -23.43 -6.83
N CYS A 116 1.06 -23.17 -5.64
CA CYS A 116 2.35 -22.48 -5.49
C CYS A 116 3.50 -23.46 -5.75
N ILE A 117 4.42 -23.11 -6.67
CA ILE A 117 5.75 -23.70 -6.71
C ILE A 117 6.58 -23.00 -5.64
N VAL A 118 7.08 -23.78 -4.68
CA VAL A 118 8.15 -23.35 -3.79
C VAL A 118 9.44 -23.80 -4.47
N VAL A 119 10.26 -22.84 -4.90
CA VAL A 119 11.64 -23.10 -5.34
C VAL A 119 12.55 -22.97 -4.13
#